data_AF-A0AAD9LIB6-F1
#
_entry.id   AF-A0AAD9LIB6-F1
#
_cell.length_a   1.000
_cell.length_b   1.000
_cell.length_c   1.000
_cell.angle_alpha   90.00
_cell.angle_beta   90.00
_cell.angle_gamma   90.00
#
_symmetry.space_group_name_H-M   'P 1'
#
loop_
_entity.id
_entity.type
_entity.pdbx_description
1 polymer ?
#
loop_
_entity_poly.entity_id
_entity_poly.type
_entity_poly.pdbx_seq_one_letter_code
_entity_poly.pdbx_strand_id
1 'polypeptide(L)'
;MDSSMAILLDVLNFLPIVEDRIMGKGTNVSDIMEIISLRQSLHMLERMVMKCETAVSVEDFSFLCKRISVARETVDILATRSTATKCSSDFCDVLALPRECSEDAECTTNYARCLNMTNDEFDNLIDEWAADVDAASSNVRNKRKSRASVGSQQEKIRSDIVKLADTMKSKALWYRDILVKDNEALSKTTVEQEKQLDTVAHVATEASKLTKTARLSLRQSIVMVASMFFLVLFMMLIFIIT
;
A
#
# COMPACT_ATOMS: atom_id res chain seq x y z
N MET A 1 16.75 11.68 -1.41
CA MET A 1 15.62 12.21 -0.62
C MET A 1 15.03 11.04 0.10
N ASP A 2 15.21 11.05 1.41
CA ASP A 2 15.30 9.84 2.21
C ASP A 2 13.90 9.30 2.55
N SER A 3 13.64 8.06 2.13
CA SER A 3 12.36 7.37 2.37
C SER A 3 11.95 7.37 3.85
N SER A 4 12.91 7.44 4.76
CA SER A 4 12.71 7.52 6.20
C SER A 4 12.18 8.88 6.68
N MET A 5 12.54 9.97 6.00
CA MET A 5 12.06 11.32 6.33
C MET A 5 10.60 11.52 5.91
N ALA A 6 10.17 10.89 4.81
CA ALA A 6 8.77 10.84 4.41
C ALA A 6 7.92 10.05 5.43
N ILE A 7 8.39 8.88 5.86
CA ILE A 7 7.70 8.06 6.87
C ILE A 7 7.62 8.80 8.21
N LEU A 8 8.66 9.55 8.60
CA LEU A 8 8.63 10.38 9.81
C LEU A 8 7.55 11.48 9.73
N LEU A 9 7.42 12.12 8.57
CA LEU A 9 6.40 13.15 8.35
C LEU A 9 4.98 12.56 8.46
N ASP A 10 4.79 11.37 7.89
CA ASP A 10 3.52 10.64 7.98
C ASP A 10 3.18 10.25 9.42
N VAL A 11 4.16 9.78 10.19
CA VAL A 11 3.99 9.47 11.62
C VAL A 11 3.64 10.72 12.42
N LEU A 12 4.32 11.84 12.20
CA LEU A 12 4.06 13.11 12.90
C LEU A 12 2.69 13.70 12.56
N ASN A 13 2.18 13.48 11.35
CA ASN A 13 0.84 13.91 10.95
C ASN A 13 -0.26 12.96 11.45
N PHE A 14 0.03 11.66 11.54
CA PHE A 14 -0.97 10.65 11.91
C PHE A 14 -1.13 10.48 13.42
N LEU A 15 -0.06 10.63 14.20
CA LEU A 15 -0.10 10.50 15.66
C LEU A 15 -1.11 11.45 16.35
N PRO A 16 -1.19 12.76 16.01
CA PRO A 16 -2.18 13.66 16.59
C PRO A 16 -3.63 13.27 16.27
N ILE A 17 -3.86 12.70 15.08
CA ILE A 17 -5.20 12.25 14.65
C ILE A 17 -5.65 11.06 15.50
N VAL A 18 -4.74 10.13 15.78
CA VAL A 18 -5.02 8.99 16.65
C VAL A 18 -5.23 9.44 18.11
N GLU A 19 -4.43 10.39 18.59
CA GLU A 19 -4.58 10.97 19.94
C GLU A 19 -5.91 11.73 20.11
N ASP A 20 -6.31 12.56 19.14
CA ASP A 20 -7.62 13.24 19.16
C ASP A 20 -8.79 12.25 19.16
N ARG A 21 -8.62 11.12 18.47
CA ARG A 21 -9.59 10.01 18.42
C ARG A 21 -9.68 9.24 19.73
N ILE A 22 -8.56 9.12 20.47
CA ILE A 22 -8.54 8.57 21.84
C ILE A 22 -9.22 9.54 22.82
N MET A 23 -9.03 10.85 22.65
CA MET A 23 -9.61 11.88 23.52
C MET A 23 -11.12 12.12 23.32
N GLY A 24 -11.79 11.36 22.45
CA GLY A 24 -13.25 11.38 22.31
C GLY A 24 -13.80 12.54 21.49
N LYS A 25 -12.98 13.28 20.74
CA LYS A 25 -13.46 14.24 19.74
C LYS A 25 -13.89 13.49 18.47
N GLY A 26 -15.02 12.78 18.54
CA GLY A 26 -15.68 12.18 17.38
C GLY A 26 -15.77 10.66 17.33
N THR A 27 -15.59 9.96 18.45
CA THR A 27 -15.68 8.48 18.53
C THR A 27 -16.50 8.05 19.75
N ASN A 28 -17.37 7.07 19.54
CA ASN A 28 -18.08 6.41 20.61
C ASN A 28 -17.17 5.30 21.14
N VAL A 29 -16.47 5.59 22.24
CA VAL A 29 -15.57 4.67 22.95
C VAL A 29 -16.30 3.40 23.49
N SER A 30 -17.61 3.28 23.26
CA SER A 30 -18.41 2.08 23.50
C SER A 30 -18.47 1.11 22.31
N ASP A 31 -18.06 1.54 21.11
CA ASP A 31 -18.06 0.71 19.91
C ASP A 31 -16.78 -0.13 19.81
N ILE A 32 -16.96 -1.46 19.82
CA ILE A 32 -15.91 -2.46 19.72
C ILE A 32 -15.11 -2.30 18.42
N MET A 33 -15.78 -1.90 17.34
CA MET A 33 -15.17 -1.72 16.03
C MET A 33 -14.19 -0.54 16.02
N GLU A 34 -14.56 0.55 16.69
CA GLU A 34 -13.70 1.73 16.80
C GLU A 34 -12.44 1.41 17.60
N ILE A 35 -12.57 0.67 18.71
CA ILE A 35 -11.44 0.23 19.56
C ILE A 35 -10.48 -0.67 18.78
N ILE A 36 -10.99 -1.62 17.99
CA ILE A 36 -10.15 -2.50 17.14
C ILE A 36 -9.41 -1.68 16.08
N SER A 37 -10.10 -0.75 15.41
CA SER A 37 -9.49 0.13 14.41
C SER A 37 -8.38 1.00 14.99
N LEU A 38 -8.58 1.49 16.22
CA LEU A 38 -7.65 2.34 16.95
C LEU A 38 -6.40 1.55 17.36
N ARG A 39 -6.59 0.33 17.87
CA ARG A 39 -5.49 -0.59 18.20
C ARG A 39 -4.62 -0.90 16.99
N GLN A 40 -5.24 -1.12 15.83
CA GLN A 40 -4.50 -1.36 14.60
C GLN A 40 -3.75 -0.12 14.10
N SER A 41 -4.36 1.07 14.20
CA SER A 41 -3.71 2.32 13.83
C SER A 41 -2.44 2.58 14.66
N LEU A 42 -2.46 2.23 15.95
CA LEU A 42 -1.30 2.29 16.83
C LEU A 42 -0.25 1.24 16.46
N HIS A 43 -0.65 0.02 16.13
CA HIS A 43 0.29 -1.01 15.69
C HIS A 43 0.99 -0.64 14.36
N MET A 44 0.27 0.04 13.44
CA MET A 44 0.85 0.58 12.22
C MET A 44 1.85 1.71 12.51
N LEU A 45 1.52 2.61 13.44
CA LEU A 45 2.42 3.66 13.94
C LEU A 45 3.69 3.07 14.54
N GLU A 46 3.59 2.04 15.39
CA GLU A 46 4.76 1.36 15.96
C GLU A 46 5.69 0.81 14.87
N ARG A 47 5.14 0.12 13.86
CA ARG A 47 5.93 -0.40 12.74
C ARG A 47 6.57 0.69 11.88
N MET A 48 5.89 1.82 11.68
CA MET A 48 6.44 2.96 10.94
C MET A 48 7.57 3.63 11.71
N VAL A 49 7.42 3.78 13.02
CA VAL A 49 8.43 4.38 13.89
C VAL A 49 9.69 3.53 13.93
N MET A 50 9.59 2.21 14.07
CA MET A 50 10.76 1.32 14.02
C MET A 50 11.54 1.43 12.70
N LYS A 51 10.91 1.82 11.59
CA LYS A 51 11.59 2.07 10.30
C LYS A 51 12.27 3.44 10.22
N CYS A 52 11.99 4.34 11.16
CA CYS A 52 12.56 5.68 11.23
C CYS A 52 13.74 5.80 12.22
N GLU A 53 14.15 4.70 12.87
CA GLU A 53 15.21 4.67 13.88
C GLU A 53 16.53 5.31 13.37
N THR A 54 16.85 5.17 12.09
CA THR A 54 18.09 5.69 11.51
C THR A 54 18.04 7.16 11.05
N ALA A 55 16.87 7.80 11.10
CA ALA A 55 16.64 9.11 10.50
C ALA A 55 16.30 10.23 11.50
N VAL A 56 16.14 9.87 12.78
CA VAL A 56 15.66 10.77 13.84
C VAL A 56 16.74 10.91 14.91
N SER A 57 16.78 12.05 15.60
CA SER A 57 17.60 12.19 16.80
C SER A 57 17.16 11.17 17.85
N VAL A 58 18.10 10.61 18.62
CA VAL A 58 17.82 9.58 19.64
C VAL A 58 16.80 10.08 20.68
N GLU A 59 16.81 11.39 20.96
CA GLU A 59 15.90 12.04 21.89
C GLU A 59 14.46 12.10 21.35
N ASP A 60 14.27 12.59 20.12
CA ASP A 60 12.95 12.71 19.49
C ASP A 60 12.31 11.33 19.23
N PHE A 61 13.13 10.34 18.87
CA PHE A 61 12.69 8.96 18.70
C PHE A 61 12.16 8.37 20.01
N SER A 62 12.88 8.59 21.12
CA SER A 62 12.47 8.11 22.45
C SER A 62 11.19 8.78 22.94
N PHE A 63 11.00 10.06 22.63
CA PHE A 63 9.80 10.82 22.97
C PHE A 63 8.59 10.30 22.18
N LEU A 64 8.77 10.01 20.90
CA LEU A 64 7.71 9.54 20.03
C LEU A 64 7.28 8.09 20.38
N CYS A 65 8.23 7.22 20.71
CA CYS A 65 7.95 5.88 21.24
C CYS A 65 7.16 5.94 22.56
N LYS A 66 7.52 6.87 23.47
CA LYS A 66 6.79 7.07 24.72
C LYS A 66 5.34 7.48 24.47
N ARG A 67 5.09 8.42 23.55
CA ARG A 67 3.72 8.84 23.21
C ARG A 67 2.88 7.70 22.65
N ILE A 68 3.44 6.91 21.74
CA ILE A 68 2.74 5.74 21.19
C ILE A 68 2.47 4.70 22.28
N SER A 69 3.41 4.48 23.20
CA SER A 69 3.21 3.54 24.32
C SER A 69 2.08 3.98 25.26
N VAL A 70 1.99 5.28 25.56
CA VAL A 70 0.91 5.85 26.39
C VAL A 70 -0.43 5.74 25.66
N ALA A 71 -0.46 6.04 24.36
CA ALA A 71 -1.66 5.87 23.53
C ALA A 71 -2.12 4.40 23.48
N ARG A 72 -1.20 3.45 23.37
CA ARG A 72 -1.50 2.01 23.43
C ARG A 72 -2.08 1.59 24.76
N GLU A 73 -1.45 1.98 25.87
CA GLU A 73 -1.95 1.67 27.21
C GLU A 73 -3.36 2.23 27.42
N THR A 74 -3.63 3.44 26.94
CA THR A 74 -4.99 4.02 27.00
C THR A 74 -5.99 3.21 26.20
N VAL A 75 -5.64 2.76 24.98
CA VAL A 75 -6.53 1.92 24.17
C VAL A 75 -6.76 0.55 24.80
N ASP A 76 -5.74 -0.05 25.43
CA ASP A 76 -5.88 -1.33 26.14
C ASP A 76 -6.79 -1.20 27.37
N ILE A 77 -6.74 -0.07 28.09
CA ILE A 77 -7.68 0.25 29.18
C ILE A 77 -9.12 0.41 28.65
N LEU A 78 -9.29 1.04 27.48
CA LEU A 78 -10.60 1.15 26.83
C LEU A 78 -11.13 -0.21 26.33
N ALA A 79 -10.24 -1.07 25.83
CA ALA A 79 -10.57 -2.42 25.39
C ALA A 79 -10.97 -3.34 26.55
N THR A 80 -10.35 -3.19 27.73
CA THR A 80 -10.73 -3.97 28.93
C THR A 80 -12.04 -3.49 29.57
N ARG A 81 -12.42 -2.23 29.35
CA ARG A 81 -13.69 -1.66 29.81
C ARG A 81 -14.86 -1.97 28.89
N SER A 82 -14.60 -2.24 27.61
CA SER A 82 -15.58 -2.78 26.67
C SER A 82 -15.68 -4.30 26.81
N THR A 83 -16.82 -4.90 26.49
CA THR A 83 -17.08 -6.36 26.60
C THR A 83 -16.28 -7.21 25.59
N ALA A 84 -15.15 -6.69 25.10
CA ALA A 84 -14.42 -7.10 23.91
C ALA A 84 -13.49 -8.32 24.09
N THR A 85 -13.39 -8.91 25.28
CA THR A 85 -12.49 -10.06 25.51
C THR A 85 -12.94 -11.37 24.85
N LYS A 86 -14.14 -11.47 24.27
CA LYS A 86 -14.70 -12.75 23.77
C LYS A 86 -14.90 -12.89 22.25
N CYS A 87 -14.84 -11.83 21.45
CA CYS A 87 -15.14 -11.89 20.00
C CYS A 87 -14.17 -11.00 19.19
N SER A 88 -12.86 -11.22 19.31
CA SER A 88 -11.88 -10.56 18.43
C SER A 88 -11.78 -11.20 17.05
N SER A 89 -12.24 -12.46 16.89
CA SER A 89 -12.18 -13.21 15.62
C SER A 89 -13.16 -12.70 14.57
N ASP A 90 -14.37 -12.30 14.98
CA ASP A 90 -15.49 -12.08 14.05
C ASP A 90 -15.35 -10.77 13.26
N PHE A 91 -14.55 -9.82 13.76
CA PHE A 91 -14.33 -8.52 13.13
C PHE A 91 -13.11 -8.47 12.21
N CYS A 92 -12.23 -9.48 12.25
CA CYS A 92 -11.05 -9.53 11.38
C CYS A 92 -11.44 -9.66 9.89
N ASP A 93 -12.47 -10.45 9.59
CA ASP A 93 -12.98 -10.65 8.24
C ASP A 93 -13.73 -9.41 7.71
N VAL A 94 -14.45 -8.70 8.59
CA VAL A 94 -15.18 -7.46 8.24
C VAL A 94 -14.22 -6.31 7.90
N LEU A 95 -13.08 -6.25 8.59
CA LEU A 95 -12.08 -5.20 8.42
C LEU A 95 -10.98 -5.54 7.41
N ALA A 96 -11.03 -6.72 6.78
CA ALA A 96 -9.99 -7.23 5.88
C ALA A 96 -8.57 -7.08 6.47
N LEU A 97 -8.43 -7.37 7.77
CA LEU A 97 -7.16 -7.19 8.47
C LEU A 97 -6.16 -8.26 8.02
N PRO A 98 -4.88 -7.89 7.78
CA PRO A 98 -3.83 -8.88 7.69
C PRO A 98 -3.75 -9.60 9.02
N ARG A 99 -4.28 -10.83 9.08
CA ARG A 99 -4.17 -11.71 10.24
C ARG A 99 -2.68 -11.96 10.43
N GLU A 100 -2.09 -11.39 11.49
CA GLU A 100 -0.75 -11.80 11.89
C GLU A 100 -0.85 -13.30 12.17
N CYS A 101 -0.21 -14.09 11.31
CA CYS A 101 -0.11 -15.53 11.47
C CYS A 101 0.77 -15.82 12.68
N SER A 102 0.18 -15.75 13.86
CA SER A 102 0.69 -16.39 15.05
C SER A 102 -0.48 -17.16 15.68
N GLU A 103 -0.40 -18.49 15.51
CA GLU A 103 -1.11 -19.53 16.26
C GLU A 103 -2.53 -19.96 15.83
N ASP A 104 -3.19 -19.27 14.90
CA ASP A 104 -4.58 -19.58 14.53
C ASP A 104 -4.76 -20.52 13.31
N ALA A 105 -3.74 -21.27 12.93
CA ALA A 105 -3.89 -22.33 11.92
C ALA A 105 -4.82 -23.47 12.40
N GLU A 106 -5.06 -23.60 13.71
CA GLU A 106 -5.99 -24.60 14.26
C GLU A 106 -7.48 -24.23 14.11
N CYS A 107 -7.82 -22.94 14.00
CA CYS A 107 -9.21 -22.47 14.01
C CYS A 107 -9.93 -22.76 12.69
N THR A 108 -9.21 -22.74 11.56
CA THR A 108 -9.76 -23.17 10.26
C THR A 108 -9.92 -24.69 10.15
N THR A 109 -9.16 -25.45 10.95
CA THR A 109 -9.25 -26.92 11.00
C THR A 109 -10.25 -27.44 12.04
N ASN A 110 -10.74 -26.63 12.98
CA ASN A 110 -11.65 -27.06 14.06
C ASN A 110 -12.77 -26.03 14.29
N TYR A 111 -13.62 -25.84 13.29
CA TYR A 111 -14.78 -24.93 13.37
C TYR A 111 -15.82 -25.37 14.42
N ALA A 112 -15.84 -26.65 14.78
CA ALA A 112 -16.76 -27.19 15.78
C ALA A 112 -16.31 -26.98 17.25
N ARG A 113 -15.07 -26.51 17.48
CA ARG A 113 -14.48 -26.36 18.81
C ARG A 113 -15.27 -25.42 19.73
N CYS A 114 -15.89 -24.38 19.16
CA CYS A 114 -16.71 -23.41 19.91
C CYS A 114 -17.98 -24.04 20.52
N LEU A 115 -18.38 -25.21 20.03
CA LEU A 115 -19.57 -25.93 20.47
C LEU A 115 -19.22 -27.19 21.29
N ASN A 116 -17.94 -27.38 21.65
CA ASN A 116 -17.44 -28.58 22.33
C ASN A 116 -17.77 -29.89 21.60
N MET A 117 -17.83 -29.86 20.27
CA MET A 117 -18.06 -31.03 19.43
C MET A 117 -16.95 -31.17 18.39
N THR A 118 -16.78 -32.37 17.85
CA THR A 118 -15.86 -32.62 16.73
C THR A 118 -16.46 -32.12 15.42
N ASN A 119 -15.62 -31.82 14.42
CA ASN A 119 -16.12 -31.40 13.11
C ASN A 119 -17.02 -32.47 12.48
N ASP A 120 -16.69 -33.76 12.65
CA ASP A 120 -17.50 -34.88 12.13
C ASP A 120 -18.89 -34.94 12.80
N GLU A 121 -18.98 -34.63 14.09
CA GLU A 121 -20.28 -34.53 14.80
C GLU A 121 -21.08 -33.33 14.35
N PHE A 122 -20.42 -32.19 14.13
CA PHE A 122 -21.07 -31.00 13.60
C PHE A 122 -21.58 -31.22 12.17
N ASP A 123 -20.77 -31.84 11.30
CA ASP A 123 -21.15 -32.17 9.92
C ASP A 123 -22.31 -33.16 9.90
N ASN A 124 -22.29 -34.20 10.74
CA ASN A 124 -23.42 -35.10 10.90
C ASN A 124 -24.69 -34.37 11.37
N LEU A 125 -24.57 -33.36 12.24
CA LEU A 125 -25.70 -32.56 12.69
C LEU A 125 -26.28 -31.70 11.55
N ILE A 126 -25.42 -31.18 10.68
CA ILE A 126 -25.83 -30.44 9.48
C ILE A 126 -26.51 -31.38 8.48
N ASP A 127 -25.99 -32.59 8.29
CA ASP A 127 -26.56 -33.61 7.41
C ASP A 127 -27.91 -34.13 7.94
N GLU A 128 -28.03 -34.37 9.24
CA GLU A 128 -29.28 -34.75 9.90
C GLU A 128 -30.32 -33.63 9.81
N TRP A 129 -29.90 -32.37 10.02
CA TRP A 129 -30.76 -31.21 9.83
C TRP A 129 -31.21 -31.06 8.37
N ALA A 130 -30.31 -31.26 7.40
CA ALA A 130 -30.63 -31.21 5.98
C ALA A 130 -31.60 -32.34 5.60
N ALA A 131 -31.37 -33.56 6.10
CA ALA A 131 -32.24 -34.70 5.90
C ALA A 131 -33.63 -34.49 6.52
N ASP A 132 -33.72 -33.86 7.70
CA ASP A 132 -34.98 -33.51 8.34
C ASP A 132 -35.74 -32.41 7.57
N VAL A 133 -35.04 -31.43 7.02
CA VAL A 133 -35.63 -30.40 6.15
C VAL A 133 -36.20 -31.03 4.88
N ASP A 134 -35.49 -32.00 4.30
CA ASP A 134 -35.91 -32.73 3.10
C ASP A 134 -37.04 -33.73 3.39
N ALA A 135 -37.02 -34.42 4.52
CA ALA A 135 -38.08 -35.33 4.96
C ALA A 135 -39.37 -34.57 5.33
N ALA A 136 -39.25 -33.41 6.01
CA ALA A 136 -40.38 -32.52 6.30
C ALA A 136 -40.99 -31.89 5.04
N SER A 137 -40.26 -31.86 3.92
CA SER A 137 -40.80 -31.42 2.64
C SER A 137 -41.85 -32.39 2.05
N SER A 138 -41.81 -33.67 2.43
CA SER A 138 -42.73 -34.71 1.93
C SER A 138 -44.11 -34.69 2.63
N ASN A 139 -44.15 -34.42 3.94
CA ASN A 139 -45.38 -34.44 4.74
C ASN A 139 -46.11 -33.08 4.82
N VAL A 140 -45.49 -31.98 4.36
CA VAL A 140 -46.07 -30.62 4.42
C VAL A 140 -46.68 -30.17 3.07
N ARG A 141 -46.84 -31.09 2.12
CA ARG A 141 -47.35 -30.80 0.77
C ARG A 141 -48.77 -30.22 0.72
N ASN A 142 -49.57 -30.39 1.79
CA ASN A 142 -50.94 -29.85 1.88
C ASN A 142 -51.07 -28.46 2.51
N LYS A 143 -50.02 -27.88 3.11
CA LYS A 143 -50.07 -26.51 3.70
C LYS A 143 -49.22 -25.45 2.98
N ARG A 144 -48.35 -25.84 2.03
CA ARG A 144 -47.36 -24.95 1.40
C ARG A 144 -47.80 -24.22 0.12
N LYS A 145 -49.07 -24.27 -0.28
CA LYS A 145 -49.53 -23.51 -1.47
C LYS A 145 -49.46 -21.98 -1.27
N SER A 146 -49.40 -21.49 -0.02
CA SER A 146 -49.23 -20.07 0.30
C SER A 146 -47.77 -19.60 0.41
N ARG A 147 -46.77 -20.50 0.42
CA ARG A 147 -45.35 -20.15 0.68
C ARG A 147 -44.42 -20.34 -0.52
N ALA A 148 -44.91 -20.93 -1.61
CA ALA A 148 -44.14 -21.22 -2.83
C ALA A 148 -43.65 -19.95 -3.59
N SER A 149 -44.26 -18.79 -3.35
CA SER A 149 -43.84 -17.51 -3.94
C SER A 149 -42.44 -17.08 -3.46
N VAL A 150 -42.14 -17.26 -2.17
CA VAL A 150 -40.90 -16.79 -1.53
C VAL A 150 -39.68 -17.62 -1.97
N GLY A 151 -39.85 -18.94 -2.17
CA GLY A 151 -38.77 -19.81 -2.66
C GLY A 151 -38.30 -19.45 -4.06
N SER A 152 -39.23 -19.15 -4.98
CA SER A 152 -38.86 -18.75 -6.35
C SER A 152 -38.14 -17.40 -6.42
N GLN A 153 -38.46 -16.47 -5.51
CA GLN A 153 -37.76 -15.19 -5.43
C GLN A 153 -36.36 -15.36 -4.86
N GLN A 154 -36.18 -16.20 -3.84
CA GLN A 154 -34.87 -16.45 -3.25
C GLN A 154 -33.91 -17.18 -4.22
N GLU A 155 -34.44 -18.08 -5.02
CA GLU A 155 -33.69 -18.78 -6.07
C GLU A 155 -33.34 -17.85 -7.24
N LYS A 156 -34.23 -16.92 -7.58
CA LYS A 156 -33.97 -15.85 -8.56
C LYS A 156 -32.91 -14.87 -8.06
N ILE A 157 -32.94 -14.49 -6.79
CA ILE A 157 -31.92 -13.64 -6.15
C ILE A 157 -30.56 -14.35 -6.16
N ARG A 158 -30.50 -15.65 -5.83
CA ARG A 158 -29.26 -16.44 -5.93
C ARG A 158 -28.72 -16.48 -7.35
N SER A 159 -29.59 -16.70 -8.35
CA SER A 159 -29.19 -16.67 -9.77
C SER A 159 -28.66 -15.29 -10.19
N ASP A 160 -29.30 -14.22 -9.75
CA ASP A 160 -28.90 -12.85 -10.09
C ASP A 160 -27.59 -12.45 -9.39
N ILE A 161 -27.33 -12.93 -8.17
CA ILE A 161 -26.05 -12.78 -7.47
C ILE A 161 -24.93 -13.53 -8.21
N VAL A 162 -25.18 -14.75 -8.69
CA VAL A 162 -24.19 -15.50 -9.48
C VAL A 162 -23.87 -14.78 -10.79
N LYS A 163 -24.89 -14.27 -11.50
CA LYS A 163 -24.68 -13.46 -12.72
C LYS A 163 -23.92 -12.17 -12.44
N LEU A 164 -24.18 -11.53 -11.30
CA LEU A 164 -23.45 -10.34 -10.87
C LEU A 164 -21.97 -10.68 -10.58
N ALA A 165 -21.72 -11.79 -9.89
CA ALA A 165 -20.36 -12.26 -9.62
C ALA A 165 -19.61 -12.58 -10.93
N ASP A 166 -20.26 -13.22 -11.90
CA ASP A 166 -19.66 -13.50 -13.21
C ASP A 166 -19.38 -12.24 -14.01
N THR A 167 -20.28 -11.25 -13.96
CA THR A 167 -20.02 -9.95 -14.61
C THR A 167 -18.91 -9.16 -13.92
N MET A 168 -18.81 -9.20 -12.60
CA MET A 168 -17.70 -8.60 -11.86
C MET A 168 -16.38 -9.30 -12.16
N LYS A 169 -16.36 -10.64 -12.21
CA LYS A 169 -15.19 -11.42 -12.61
C LYS A 169 -14.74 -11.08 -14.03
N SER A 170 -15.68 -10.99 -14.98
CA SER A 170 -15.38 -10.59 -16.36
C SER A 170 -14.79 -9.18 -16.45
N LYS A 171 -15.33 -8.22 -15.69
CA LYS A 171 -14.79 -6.86 -15.63
C LYS A 171 -13.42 -6.81 -15.00
N ALA A 172 -13.19 -7.55 -13.91
CA ALA A 172 -11.90 -7.65 -13.25
C ALA A 172 -10.82 -8.23 -14.17
N LEU A 173 -11.16 -9.28 -14.94
CA LEU A 173 -10.27 -9.86 -15.94
C LEU A 173 -9.96 -8.86 -17.06
N TRP A 174 -10.95 -8.08 -17.51
CA TRP A 174 -10.74 -7.04 -18.51
C TRP A 174 -9.84 -5.89 -18.02
N TYR A 175 -10.04 -5.41 -16.79
CA TYR A 175 -9.15 -4.39 -16.21
C TYR A 175 -7.73 -4.91 -16.02
N ARG A 176 -7.56 -6.19 -15.64
CA ARG A 176 -6.25 -6.83 -15.58
C ARG A 176 -5.58 -6.82 -16.95
N ASP A 177 -6.29 -7.15 -18.01
CA ASP A 177 -5.75 -7.19 -19.37
C ASP A 177 -5.32 -5.80 -19.84
N ILE A 178 -6.10 -4.76 -19.53
CA ILE A 178 -5.72 -3.36 -19.77
C ILE A 178 -4.44 -2.99 -19.03
N LEU A 179 -4.35 -3.29 -17.73
CA LEU A 179 -3.16 -2.96 -16.94
C LEU A 179 -1.91 -3.69 -17.44
N VAL A 180 -2.05 -4.93 -17.91
CA VAL A 180 -0.95 -5.66 -18.53
C VAL A 180 -0.52 -4.99 -19.84
N LYS A 181 -1.48 -4.61 -20.69
CA LYS A 181 -1.22 -3.93 -21.95
C LYS A 181 -0.58 -2.55 -21.76
N ASP A 182 -1.04 -1.78 -20.78
CA ASP A 182 -0.48 -0.48 -20.42
C ASP A 182 0.94 -0.61 -19.87
N ASN A 183 1.21 -1.62 -19.04
CA ASN A 183 2.58 -1.92 -18.58
C ASN A 183 3.50 -2.32 -19.73
N GLU A 184 3.01 -3.09 -20.71
CA GLU A 184 3.79 -3.44 -21.89
C GLU A 184 4.10 -2.20 -22.75
N ALA A 185 3.13 -1.30 -22.91
CA ALA A 185 3.32 -0.03 -23.60
C ALA A 185 4.33 0.87 -22.88
N LEU A 186 4.21 1.00 -21.54
CA LEU A 186 5.17 1.73 -20.69
C LEU A 186 6.58 1.15 -20.76
N SER A 187 6.70 -0.19 -20.79
CA SER A 187 7.99 -0.85 -20.95
C SER A 187 8.64 -0.50 -22.31
N LYS A 188 7.86 -0.53 -23.40
CA LYS A 188 8.34 -0.15 -24.74
C LYS A 188 8.76 1.33 -24.80
N THR A 189 7.97 2.24 -24.26
CA THR A 189 8.31 3.68 -24.25
C THR A 189 9.51 3.97 -23.37
N THR A 190 9.68 3.26 -22.26
CA THR A 190 10.88 3.40 -21.40
C THR A 190 12.13 2.95 -22.15
N VAL A 191 12.08 1.83 -22.87
CA VAL A 191 13.20 1.34 -23.70
C VAL A 191 13.52 2.31 -24.85
N GLU A 192 12.52 2.94 -25.46
CA GLU A 192 12.73 3.97 -26.49
C GLU A 192 13.35 5.25 -25.90
N GLN A 193 12.91 5.68 -24.71
CA GLN A 193 13.50 6.83 -24.01
C GLN A 193 14.93 6.57 -23.57
N GLU A 194 15.26 5.36 -23.10
CA GLU A 194 16.62 4.96 -22.76
C GLU A 194 17.55 5.07 -23.99
N LYS A 195 17.11 4.57 -25.15
CA LYS A 195 17.86 4.71 -26.42
C LYS A 195 18.03 6.16 -26.84
N GLN A 196 17.00 6.99 -26.69
CA GLN A 196 17.10 8.43 -26.99
C GLN A 196 18.06 9.13 -26.04
N LEU A 197 18.04 8.79 -24.75
CA LEU A 197 18.93 9.36 -23.74
C LEU A 197 20.39 9.00 -24.04
N ASP A 198 20.66 7.77 -24.46
CA ASP A 198 22.00 7.32 -24.88
C ASP A 198 22.49 8.08 -26.12
N THR A 199 21.63 8.27 -27.13
CA THR A 199 22.00 9.10 -28.30
C THR A 199 22.26 10.56 -27.95
N VAL A 200 21.47 11.16 -27.06
CA VAL A 200 21.69 12.55 -26.61
C VAL A 200 22.96 12.65 -25.76
N ALA A 201 23.22 11.68 -24.88
CA ALA A 201 24.44 11.61 -24.10
C ALA A 201 25.67 11.47 -25.02
N HIS A 202 25.61 10.62 -26.04
CA HIS A 202 26.68 10.48 -27.02
C HIS A 202 26.94 11.80 -27.76
N VAL A 203 25.91 12.44 -28.31
CA VAL A 203 26.03 13.74 -29.00
C VAL A 203 26.56 14.82 -28.05
N ALA A 204 26.14 14.84 -26.78
CA ALA A 204 26.66 15.79 -25.79
C ALA A 204 28.15 15.55 -25.48
N THR A 205 28.60 14.29 -25.43
CA THR A 205 30.03 13.98 -25.24
C THR A 205 30.85 14.37 -26.46
N GLU A 206 30.34 14.20 -27.68
CA GLU A 206 30.99 14.64 -28.91
C GLU A 206 31.03 16.16 -29.03
N ALA A 207 29.93 16.85 -28.72
CA ALA A 207 29.87 18.31 -28.69
C ALA A 207 30.83 18.90 -27.63
N SER A 208 30.97 18.26 -26.47
CA SER A 208 31.95 18.63 -25.44
C SER A 208 33.40 18.47 -25.93
N LYS A 209 33.70 17.36 -26.65
CA LYS A 209 35.01 17.15 -27.28
C LYS A 209 35.30 18.20 -28.36
N LEU A 210 34.32 18.51 -29.21
CA LEU A 210 34.44 19.55 -30.24
C LEU A 210 34.65 20.94 -29.62
N THR A 211 33.92 21.28 -28.56
CA THR A 211 34.06 22.57 -27.87
C THR A 211 35.43 22.71 -27.20
N LYS A 212 35.95 21.63 -26.59
CA LYS A 212 37.31 21.61 -26.03
C LYS A 212 38.37 21.80 -27.11
N THR A 213 38.21 21.14 -28.25
CA THR A 213 39.15 21.23 -29.39
C THR A 213 39.11 22.62 -30.05
N ALA A 214 37.91 23.20 -30.22
CA ALA A 214 37.73 24.55 -30.75
C ALA A 214 38.32 25.63 -29.82
N ARG A 215 38.16 25.49 -28.50
CA ARG A 215 38.79 26.42 -27.53
C ARG A 215 40.31 26.35 -27.57
N LEU A 216 40.88 25.17 -27.79
CA LEU A 216 42.33 24.97 -27.91
C LEU A 216 42.86 25.63 -29.19
N SER A 217 42.18 25.42 -30.32
CA SER A 217 42.50 26.05 -31.61
C SER A 217 42.40 27.58 -31.56
N LEU A 218 41.38 28.13 -30.90
CA LEU A 218 41.17 29.58 -30.81
C LEU A 218 42.24 30.25 -29.96
N ARG A 219 42.64 29.65 -28.83
CA ARG A 219 43.75 30.15 -28.01
C ARG A 219 45.07 30.16 -28.80
N GLN A 220 45.34 29.11 -29.57
CA GLN A 220 46.54 29.06 -30.42
C GLN A 220 46.52 30.15 -31.50
N SER A 221 45.36 30.41 -32.12
CA SER A 221 45.21 31.48 -33.09
C SER A 221 45.46 32.86 -32.48
N ILE A 222 44.97 33.14 -31.26
CA ILE A 222 45.21 34.42 -30.58
C ILE A 222 46.70 34.62 -30.28
N VAL A 223 47.38 33.57 -29.80
CA VAL A 223 48.83 33.64 -29.51
C VAL A 223 49.62 33.90 -30.79
N MET A 224 49.26 33.26 -31.90
CA MET A 224 49.93 33.47 -33.18
C MET A 224 49.78 34.91 -33.68
N VAL A 225 48.56 35.46 -33.65
CA VAL A 225 48.30 36.86 -34.06
C VAL A 225 49.05 37.86 -33.16
N ALA A 226 49.02 37.64 -31.84
CA ALA A 226 49.75 38.48 -30.90
C ALA A 226 51.26 38.45 -31.17
N SER A 227 51.84 37.27 -31.40
CA SER A 227 53.27 37.14 -31.69
C SER A 227 53.68 37.86 -32.98
N MET A 228 52.86 37.80 -34.02
CA MET A 228 53.10 38.51 -35.28
C MET A 228 53.02 40.02 -35.11
N PHE A 229 52.06 40.51 -34.33
CA PHE A 229 51.93 41.93 -34.03
C PHE A 229 53.15 42.47 -33.26
N PHE A 230 53.62 41.75 -32.24
CA PHE A 230 54.83 42.10 -31.51
C PHE A 230 56.08 42.09 -32.40
N LEU A 231 56.19 41.11 -33.31
CA LEU A 231 57.31 41.02 -34.24
C LEU A 231 57.33 42.21 -35.21
N VAL A 232 56.16 42.63 -35.73
CA VAL A 232 56.03 43.83 -36.57
C VAL A 232 56.41 45.09 -35.81
N LEU A 233 55.92 45.27 -34.57
CA LEU A 233 56.31 46.41 -33.74
C LEU A 233 57.82 46.43 -33.48
N PHE A 234 58.41 45.26 -33.18
CA PHE A 234 59.84 45.13 -32.95
C PHE A 234 60.66 45.48 -34.20
N MET A 235 60.25 45.02 -35.38
CA MET A 235 60.88 45.38 -36.65
C MET A 235 60.78 46.89 -36.93
N MET A 236 59.64 47.52 -36.67
CA MET A 236 59.45 48.96 -36.81
C MET A 236 60.36 49.75 -35.85
N LEU A 237 60.52 49.26 -34.61
CA LEU A 237 61.36 49.89 -33.60
C LEU A 237 62.84 49.82 -34.00
N ILE A 238 63.30 48.67 -34.50
CA ILE A 238 64.64 48.53 -35.08
C ILE A 238 64.82 49.49 -36.26
N PHE A 239 63.86 49.57 -37.17
CA PHE A 239 63.94 50.46 -38.33
C PHE A 239 64.01 51.94 -37.96
N ILE A 240 63.41 52.36 -36.84
CA ILE A 240 63.45 53.75 -36.36
C ILE A 240 64.79 54.07 -35.66
N ILE A 241 65.38 53.09 -34.98
CA ILE A 241 66.65 53.26 -34.26
C ILE A 241 67.86 53.18 -35.19
N THR A 242 67.76 52.41 -36.29
CA THR A 242 68.82 52.22 -37.29
C THR A 242 68.80 53.34 -38.32
#